data_AF-A0A562LEG6-F1
#
_entry.id   AF-A0A562LEG6-F1
#
_cell.length_a   1.000
_cell.length_b   1.000
_cell.length_c   1.000
_cell.angle_alpha   90.00
_cell.angle_beta   90.00
_cell.angle_gamma   90.00
#
_symmetry.space_group_name_H-M   'P 1'
#
loop_
_entity.id
_entity.type
_entity.pdbx_description
1 polymer ?
#
loop_
_entity_poly.entity_id
_entity_poly.type
_entity_poly.pdbx_seq_one_letter_code
_entity_poly.pdbx_strand_id
1 'polypeptide(L)'
;MAKSITSYAVPALVYALLIGTTFSPDVRPVLVAAFGPEPFGYPVIWVVAVVQAIFLFPFVFAIHHFMLIAEQAAADGHGIGKIGLLTYAATAGRRHPHLRRSQLISVAGLGYFIVACGVWIAYADAKGI
;
A
#
# COMPACT_ATOMS: atom_id res chain seq x y z
N MET A 1 -18.06 -12.54 15.01
CA MET A 1 -17.03 -12.94 14.04
C MET A 1 -15.68 -12.61 14.67
N ALA A 2 -14.85 -13.61 14.97
CA ALA A 2 -13.53 -13.35 15.53
C ALA A 2 -12.69 -12.56 14.52
N LYS A 3 -12.03 -11.47 14.94
CA LYS A 3 -11.16 -10.70 14.06
C LYS A 3 -10.00 -11.58 13.63
N SER A 4 -9.88 -11.84 12.33
CA SER A 4 -8.77 -12.64 11.81
C SER A 4 -7.47 -11.85 11.92
N ILE A 5 -6.42 -12.50 12.44
CA ILE A 5 -5.06 -11.95 12.54
C ILE A 5 -4.54 -11.50 11.17
N THR A 6 -4.97 -12.16 10.09
CA THR A 6 -4.53 -11.85 8.71
C THR A 6 -4.86 -10.43 8.29
N SER A 7 -6.02 -9.90 8.70
CA SER A 7 -6.43 -8.53 8.38
C SER A 7 -5.51 -7.46 8.97
N TYR A 8 -4.69 -7.79 9.97
CA TYR A 8 -3.73 -6.88 10.60
C TYR A 8 -2.29 -7.23 10.26
N ALA A 9 -1.95 -8.53 10.26
CA ALA A 9 -0.60 -9.01 10.03
C ALA A 9 -0.12 -8.70 8.61
N VAL A 10 -0.96 -8.92 7.59
CA VAL A 10 -0.55 -8.68 6.20
C VAL A 10 -0.27 -7.20 5.93
N PRO A 11 -1.16 -6.24 6.27
CA PRO A 11 -0.85 -4.82 6.11
C PRO A 11 0.40 -4.39 6.89
N ALA A 12 0.56 -4.86 8.14
CA ALA A 12 1.71 -4.50 8.96
C ALA A 12 3.03 -4.99 8.36
N LEU A 13 3.06 -6.24 7.85
CA LEU A 13 4.23 -6.79 7.16
C LEU A 13 4.54 -6.03 5.87
N VAL A 14 3.52 -5.72 5.05
CA VAL A 14 3.69 -4.92 3.83
C VAL A 14 4.25 -3.53 4.17
N TYR A 15 3.73 -2.89 5.22
CA TYR A 15 4.20 -1.57 5.64
C TYR A 15 5.66 -1.59 6.10
N ALA A 16 6.01 -2.55 6.95
CA ALA A 16 7.38 -2.73 7.45
C ALA A 16 8.35 -3.03 6.30
N LEU A 17 7.95 -3.87 5.34
CA LEU A 17 8.76 -4.17 4.16
C LEU A 17 8.97 -2.95 3.28
N LEU A 18 7.90 -2.22 2.95
CA LEU A 18 7.98 -1.04 2.07
C LEU A 18 8.84 0.08 2.65
N ILE A 19 8.78 0.29 3.97
CA ILE A 19 9.67 1.25 4.66
C ILE A 19 11.10 0.68 4.78
N GLY A 20 11.19 -0.62 5.10
CA GLY A 20 12.46 -1.32 5.30
C GLY A 20 13.36 -1.30 4.07
N THR A 21 12.80 -1.33 2.86
CA THR A 21 13.60 -1.25 1.63
C THR A 21 14.42 0.04 1.52
N THR A 22 13.98 1.13 2.14
CA THR A 22 14.73 2.41 2.18
C THR A 22 16.07 2.30 2.91
N PHE A 23 16.22 1.30 3.78
CA PHE A 23 17.47 1.02 4.50
C PHE A 23 18.41 0.07 3.74
N SER A 24 17.99 -0.42 2.57
CA SER A 24 18.86 -1.26 1.74
C SER A 24 20.07 -0.44 1.25
N PRO A 25 21.31 -0.97 1.35
CA PRO A 25 22.50 -0.33 0.79
C PRO A 25 22.36 -0.01 -0.70
N ASP A 26 21.62 -0.83 -1.45
CA ASP A 26 21.40 -0.68 -2.89
C ASP A 26 20.48 0.50 -3.24
N VAL A 27 19.63 0.92 -2.30
CA VAL A 27 18.65 2.00 -2.51
C VAL A 27 19.27 3.37 -2.19
N ARG A 28 20.25 3.42 -1.28
CA ARG A 28 20.89 4.68 -0.84
C ARG A 28 21.42 5.55 -2.00
N PRO A 29 22.14 5.03 -3.01
CA PRO A 29 22.63 5.86 -4.12
C PRO A 29 21.50 6.56 -4.87
N VAL A 30 20.38 5.88 -5.09
CA VAL A 30 19.19 6.44 -5.77
C VAL A 30 18.58 7.55 -4.93
N LEU A 31 18.47 7.36 -3.62
CA LEU A 31 17.94 8.40 -2.71
C LEU A 31 18.83 9.64 -2.68
N VAL A 32 20.15 9.46 -2.64
CA VAL A 32 21.11 10.57 -2.69
C VAL A 32 21.03 11.31 -4.02
N ALA A 33 20.89 10.60 -5.14
CA ALA A 33 20.70 11.23 -6.45
C ALA A 33 19.39 12.03 -6.53
N ALA A 34 18.32 11.51 -5.94
CA ALA A 34 16.99 12.12 -6.00
C ALA A 34 16.82 13.33 -5.05
N PHE A 35 17.41 13.28 -3.85
CA PHE A 35 17.12 14.22 -2.76
C PHE A 35 18.37 14.85 -2.12
N GLY A 36 19.56 14.47 -2.57
CA GLY A 36 20.83 14.83 -1.92
C GLY A 36 21.14 13.96 -0.70
N PRO A 37 22.36 14.08 -0.12
CA PRO A 37 22.78 13.26 1.02
C PRO A 37 22.12 13.66 2.34
N GLU A 38 21.81 14.95 2.52
CA GLU A 38 21.30 15.52 3.75
C GLU A 38 20.11 16.49 3.54
N PRO A 39 18.95 16.00 3.03
CA PRO A 39 17.76 16.83 2.95
C PRO A 39 17.37 17.35 4.33
N PHE A 40 17.11 18.66 4.42
CA PHE A 40 16.80 19.35 5.69
C PHE A 40 17.88 19.21 6.78
N GLY A 41 19.12 18.85 6.42
CA GLY A 41 20.23 18.65 7.37
C GLY A 41 20.21 17.29 8.09
N TYR A 42 19.39 16.34 7.64
CA TYR A 42 19.32 14.98 8.20
C TYR A 42 19.71 13.92 7.15
N PRO A 43 20.25 12.76 7.54
CA PRO A 43 20.60 11.71 6.58
C PRO A 43 19.40 11.30 5.73
N VAL A 44 19.58 11.27 4.40
CA VAL A 44 18.51 11.05 3.42
C VAL A 44 17.66 9.82 3.71
N ILE A 45 18.26 8.73 4.21
CA ILE A 45 17.56 7.48 4.54
C ILE A 45 16.45 7.73 5.56
N TRP A 46 16.71 8.50 6.61
CA TRP A 46 15.72 8.77 7.66
C TRP A 46 14.59 9.67 7.17
N VAL A 47 14.95 10.72 6.44
CA VAL A 47 13.97 11.65 5.88
C VAL A 47 13.03 10.92 4.92
N VAL A 48 13.59 10.14 3.98
CA VAL A 48 12.80 9.38 3.02
C VAL A 48 11.97 8.31 3.73
N ALA A 49 12.52 7.58 4.71
CA ALA A 49 11.76 6.57 5.45
C ALA A 49 10.54 7.16 6.16
N VAL A 50 10.67 8.34 6.79
CA VAL A 50 9.55 9.03 7.45
C VAL A 50 8.52 9.51 6.43
N VAL A 51 8.95 10.15 5.34
CA VAL A 51 8.06 10.61 4.27
C VAL A 51 7.31 9.44 3.66
N GLN A 52 8.03 8.35 3.35
CA GLN A 52 7.46 7.13 2.77
C GLN A 52 6.48 6.46 3.74
N ALA A 53 6.77 6.42 5.04
CA ALA A 53 5.86 5.91 6.05
C ALA A 53 4.54 6.69 6.03
N ILE A 54 4.60 8.02 6.15
CA ILE A 54 3.41 8.88 6.10
C ILE A 54 2.64 8.70 4.79
N PHE A 55 3.36 8.68 3.67
CA PHE A 55 2.77 8.65 2.35
C PHE A 55 2.16 7.30 1.98
N LEU A 56 2.71 6.18 2.47
CA LEU A 56 2.19 4.83 2.22
C LEU A 56 1.14 4.39 3.24
N PHE A 57 0.99 5.09 4.37
CA PHE A 57 -0.01 4.76 5.37
C PHE A 57 -1.45 4.63 4.81
N PRO A 58 -1.95 5.52 3.93
CA PRO A 58 -3.27 5.37 3.31
C PRO A 58 -3.41 4.08 2.50
N PHE A 59 -2.35 3.66 1.80
CA PHE A 59 -2.35 2.43 1.02
C PHE A 59 -2.41 1.20 1.95
N VAL A 60 -1.62 1.18 3.03
CA VAL A 60 -1.65 0.09 4.01
C VAL A 60 -3.00 -0.02 4.70
N PHE A 61 -3.61 1.11 5.03
CA PHE A 61 -4.98 1.14 5.54
C PHE A 61 -5.98 0.56 4.54
N ALA A 62 -5.80 0.81 3.24
CA ALA A 62 -6.61 0.21 2.19
C ALA A 62 -6.40 -1.31 2.06
N ILE A 63 -5.18 -1.82 2.29
CA ILE A 63 -4.92 -3.27 2.36
C ILE A 63 -5.68 -3.90 3.51
N HIS A 64 -5.73 -3.28 4.69
CA HIS A 64 -6.53 -3.78 5.81
C HIS A 64 -8.00 -3.99 5.39
N HIS A 65 -8.59 -2.98 4.75
CA HIS A 65 -9.98 -3.07 4.25
C HIS A 65 -10.15 -4.09 3.13
N PHE A 66 -9.14 -4.27 2.28
CA PHE A 66 -9.12 -5.33 1.28
C PHE A 66 -9.10 -6.72 1.91
N MET A 67 -8.34 -6.92 2.98
CA MET A 67 -8.29 -8.21 3.69
C MET A 67 -9.64 -8.57 4.32
N LEU A 68 -10.38 -7.60 4.88
CA LEU A 68 -11.74 -7.83 5.38
C LEU A 68 -12.69 -8.32 4.28
N ILE A 69 -12.54 -7.78 3.06
CA ILE A 69 -13.32 -8.21 1.90
C ILE A 69 -12.88 -9.60 1.43
N ALA A 70 -11.57 -9.88 1.44
CA ALA A 70 -11.03 -11.18 1.06
C ALA A 70 -11.47 -12.29 2.02
N GLU A 71 -11.56 -11.99 3.31
CA GLU A 71 -12.10 -12.89 4.34
C GLU A 71 -13.58 -13.20 4.09
N GLN A 72 -14.39 -12.19 3.74
CA GLN A 72 -15.78 -12.44 3.34
C GLN A 72 -15.87 -13.27 2.05
N ALA A 73 -15.04 -13.00 1.05
CA ALA A 73 -15.00 -13.78 -0.18
C ALA A 73 -14.68 -15.26 0.08
N ALA A 74 -13.72 -15.52 0.98
CA ALA A 74 -13.37 -16.87 1.41
C ALA A 74 -14.52 -17.55 2.18
N ALA A 75 -15.22 -16.80 3.06
CA ALA A 75 -16.40 -17.31 3.78
C ALA A 75 -17.57 -17.65 2.84
N ASP A 76 -17.73 -16.89 1.76
CA ASP A 76 -18.71 -17.12 0.70
C ASP A 76 -18.32 -18.29 -0.23
N GLY A 77 -17.18 -18.95 -0.01
CA GLY A 77 -16.69 -20.07 -0.82
C GLY A 77 -16.13 -19.67 -2.19
N HIS A 78 -15.85 -18.37 -2.41
CA HIS A 78 -15.23 -17.93 -3.65
C HIS A 78 -13.73 -18.21 -3.64
N GLY A 79 -13.24 -18.85 -4.71
CA GLY A 79 -11.82 -19.09 -4.93
C GLY A 79 -11.03 -17.78 -5.09
N ILE A 80 -9.86 -17.72 -4.45
CA ILE A 80 -8.95 -16.56 -4.40
C ILE A 80 -8.13 -16.42 -5.70
N GLY A 81 -8.78 -16.54 -6.86
CA GLY A 81 -8.13 -16.16 -8.12
C GLY A 81 -7.84 -14.66 -8.11
N LYS A 82 -6.67 -14.22 -8.59
CA LYS A 82 -6.25 -12.80 -8.56
C LYS A 82 -7.31 -11.86 -9.16
N ILE A 83 -7.88 -12.23 -10.31
CA ILE A 83 -8.93 -11.46 -11.00
C ILE A 83 -10.28 -11.60 -10.28
N GLY A 84 -10.60 -12.81 -9.79
CA GLY A 84 -11.83 -13.07 -9.04
C GLY A 84 -11.92 -12.26 -7.75
N LEU A 85 -10.80 -12.12 -7.02
CA LEU A 85 -10.76 -11.36 -5.79
C LEU A 85 -10.90 -9.85 -6.02
N LEU A 86 -10.27 -9.32 -7.07
CA LEU A 86 -10.40 -7.90 -7.44
C LEU A 86 -11.83 -7.55 -7.87
N THR A 87 -12.44 -8.40 -8.70
CA THR A 87 -13.84 -8.20 -9.13
C THR A 87 -14.83 -8.36 -7.98
N TYR A 88 -14.59 -9.31 -7.07
CA TYR A 88 -15.34 -9.43 -5.83
C TYR A 88 -15.21 -8.15 -5.00
N ALA A 89 -14.00 -7.64 -4.80
CA ALA A 89 -13.78 -6.43 -4.01
C ALA A 89 -14.46 -5.19 -4.61
N ALA A 90 -14.51 -5.08 -5.94
CA ALA A 90 -15.23 -4.01 -6.63
C ALA A 90 -16.76 -4.10 -6.50
N THR A 91 -17.31 -5.23 -6.08
CA THR A 91 -18.77 -5.46 -5.99
C THR A 91 -19.26 -5.86 -4.60
N ALA A 92 -18.34 -6.04 -3.64
CA ALA A 92 -18.61 -6.56 -2.29
C ALA A 92 -19.71 -5.77 -1.55
N GLY A 93 -19.69 -4.44 -1.64
CA GLY A 93 -20.68 -3.58 -0.98
C GLY A 93 -22.11 -3.68 -1.53
N ARG A 94 -22.30 -4.22 -2.74
CA ARG A 94 -23.65 -4.51 -3.27
C ARG A 94 -24.22 -5.80 -2.69
N ARG A 95 -23.36 -6.81 -2.48
CA ARG A 95 -23.75 -8.12 -1.92
C ARG A 95 -23.82 -8.08 -0.39
N HIS A 96 -22.92 -7.34 0.22
CA HIS A 96 -22.71 -7.22 1.66
C HIS A 96 -22.66 -5.74 2.06
N PRO A 97 -23.80 -5.10 2.38
CA PRO A 97 -23.85 -3.65 2.64
C PRO A 97 -22.90 -3.16 3.74
N HIS A 98 -22.62 -4.02 4.73
CA HIS A 98 -21.68 -3.72 5.82
C HIS A 98 -20.22 -3.55 5.32
N LEU A 99 -19.87 -4.10 4.15
CA LEU A 99 -18.55 -3.95 3.52
C LEU A 99 -18.45 -2.73 2.60
N ARG A 100 -19.52 -1.96 2.38
CA ARG A 100 -19.52 -0.83 1.43
C ARG A 100 -18.46 0.21 1.74
N ARG A 101 -18.24 0.49 3.03
CA ARG A 101 -17.16 1.40 3.48
C ARG A 101 -15.78 0.83 3.18
N SER A 102 -15.56 -0.45 3.48
CA SER A 102 -14.30 -1.15 3.19
C SER A 102 -14.01 -1.18 1.70
N GLN A 103 -15.03 -1.42 0.86
CA GLN A 103 -14.90 -1.36 -0.60
C GLN A 103 -14.42 0.01 -1.05
N LEU A 104 -15.07 1.09 -0.58
CA LEU A 104 -14.70 2.44 -0.98
C LEU A 104 -13.26 2.77 -0.58
N ILE A 105 -12.87 2.44 0.66
CA ILE A 105 -11.52 2.70 1.17
C ILE A 105 -10.48 1.89 0.39
N SER A 106 -10.75 0.61 0.13
CA SER A 106 -9.86 -0.27 -0.63
C SER A 106 -9.64 0.23 -2.06
N VAL A 107 -10.72 0.59 -2.77
CA VAL A 107 -10.64 1.09 -4.15
C VAL A 107 -9.95 2.46 -4.20
N ALA A 108 -10.31 3.38 -3.29
CA ALA A 108 -9.70 4.70 -3.23
C ALA A 108 -8.20 4.61 -2.90
N GLY A 109 -7.81 3.75 -1.96
CA GLY A 109 -6.40 3.57 -1.61
C GLY A 109 -5.57 2.91 -2.72
N LEU A 110 -6.16 1.99 -3.49
CA LEU A 110 -5.50 1.46 -4.69
C LEU A 110 -5.31 2.57 -5.74
N GLY A 111 -6.35 3.38 -6.00
CA GLY A 111 -6.24 4.52 -6.90
C GLY A 111 -5.17 5.52 -6.46
N TYR A 112 -5.14 5.86 -5.18
CA TYR A 112 -4.10 6.69 -4.58
C TYR A 112 -2.70 6.10 -4.81
N PHE A 113 -2.50 4.81 -4.54
CA PHE A 113 -1.20 4.16 -4.70
C PHE A 113 -0.74 4.14 -6.17
N ILE A 114 -1.65 3.89 -7.11
CA ILE A 114 -1.35 3.94 -8.56
C ILE A 114 -0.88 5.35 -8.95
N VAL A 115 -1.59 6.40 -8.51
CA VAL A 115 -1.21 7.79 -8.79
C VAL A 115 0.15 8.12 -8.16
N ALA A 116 0.36 7.72 -6.91
CA ALA A 116 1.62 7.88 -6.21
C ALA A 116 2.81 7.26 -6.97
N CYS A 117 2.66 6.00 -7.41
CA CYS A 117 3.67 5.34 -8.25
C CYS A 117 3.88 6.06 -9.58
N GLY A 118 2.80 6.48 -10.25
CA GLY A 118 2.88 7.22 -11.51
C GLY A 118 3.63 8.55 -11.38
N VAL A 119 3.37 9.30 -10.31
CA VAL A 119 4.08 10.56 -10.00
C VAL A 119 5.57 10.30 -9.76
N TRP A 120 5.90 9.26 -8.99
CA TRP A 120 7.30 8.90 -8.75
C TRP A 120 8.02 8.48 -10.03
N ILE A 121 7.40 7.64 -10.86
CA ILE A 121 7.96 7.19 -12.14
C ILE A 121 8.22 8.39 -13.06
N ALA A 122 7.25 9.30 -13.19
CA ALA A 122 7.40 10.50 -14.02
C ALA A 122 8.52 11.43 -13.49
N TYR A 123 8.65 11.56 -12.16
CA TYR A 123 9.73 12.33 -11.55
C TYR A 123 11.10 11.68 -11.79
N ALA A 124 11.19 10.36 -11.62
CA ALA A 124 12.42 9.60 -11.81
C ALA A 124 12.92 9.71 -13.26
N ASP A 125 12.01 9.51 -14.22
CA ASP A 125 12.28 9.68 -15.65
C ASP A 125 12.80 11.10 -15.97
N ALA A 126 12.12 12.14 -15.46
CA ALA A 126 12.56 13.53 -15.65
C ALA A 126 13.93 13.86 -15.02
N LYS A 127 14.37 13.07 -14.04
CA LYS A 127 15.66 13.21 -13.37
C LYS A 127 16.73 12.26 -13.92
N GLY A 128 16.37 11.33 -14.80
CA GLY A 128 17.28 10.31 -15.34
C GLY A 128 17.78 9.32 -14.29
N ILE A 129 16.94 9.01 -13.29
CA ILE A 129 17.24 8.07 -12.20
C ILE A 129 16.41 6.78 -12.29
#